data_AF-G7LXR7-F1
#
_entry.id   AF-G7LXR7-F1
#
_cell.length_a   1.000
_cell.length_b   1.000
_cell.length_c   1.000
_cell.angle_alpha   90.00
_cell.angle_beta   90.00
_cell.angle_gamma   90.00
#
_symmetry.space_group_name_H-M   'P 1'
#
loop_
_entity.id
_entity.type
_entity.pdbx_description
1 polymer ?
#
loop_
_entity_poly.entity_id
_entity_poly.type
_entity_poly.pdbx_seq_one_letter_code
_entity_poly.pdbx_strand_id
1 'polypeptide(L)' 'MRNFIFTKWLTTKETFNSYGHYNEWLSKLPKEESKKTNLYHHEKYQYFLNNLQTEWD' A
#
# COMPACT_ATOMS: atom_id res chain seq x y z
N MET A 1 10.52 10.43 3.53
CA MET A 1 9.44 10.22 4.52
C MET A 1 8.18 9.53 3.97
N ARG A 2 7.81 9.69 2.68
CA ARG A 2 6.58 9.11 2.10
C ARG A 2 6.51 7.56 2.14
N ASN A 3 7.64 6.88 1.91
CA ASN A 3 7.72 5.40 1.99
C ASN A 3 7.44 4.84 3.38
N PHE A 4 7.75 5.60 4.44
CA PHE A 4 7.54 5.15 5.83
C PHE A 4 6.04 5.08 6.17
N ILE A 5 5.24 6.01 5.64
CA ILE A 5 3.81 6.07 5.90
C ILE A 5 3.05 5.01 5.09
N PHE A 6 3.43 4.79 3.82
CA PHE A 6 2.86 3.68 3.03
C PHE A 6 3.17 2.32 3.63
N THR A 7 4.41 2.09 4.07
CA THR A 7 4.79 0.84 4.76
C THR A 7 3.99 0.65 6.04
N LYS A 8 3.86 1.71 6.85
CA LYS A 8 3.06 1.66 8.08
C LYS A 8 1.58 1.39 7.79
N TRP A 9 1.02 1.97 6.73
CA TRP A 9 -0.34 1.69 6.28
C TRP A 9 -0.48 0.22 5.84
N LEU A 10 0.45 -0.29 5.03
CA LEU A 10 0.48 -1.71 4.63
C LEU A 10 0.52 -2.64 5.85
N THR A 11 1.25 -2.29 6.91
CA THR A 11 1.34 -3.14 8.11
C THR A 11 0.22 -2.98 9.12
N THR A 12 -0.54 -1.88 9.07
CA THR A 12 -1.59 -1.58 10.06
C THR A 12 -3.00 -1.74 9.51
N LYS A 13 -3.19 -1.57 8.20
CA LYS A 13 -4.48 -1.63 7.51
C LYS A 13 -4.58 -2.80 6.53
N GLU A 14 -3.45 -3.32 6.07
CA GLU A 14 -3.39 -4.52 5.22
C GLU A 14 -2.71 -5.68 5.97
N THR A 15 -2.69 -6.87 5.37
CA THR A 15 -2.15 -8.12 5.97
C THR A 15 -0.64 -8.28 5.81
N PHE A 16 0.08 -7.23 5.40
CA PHE A 16 1.52 -7.33 5.16
C PHE A 16 2.32 -7.08 6.45
N ASN A 17 3.45 -7.76 6.59
CA ASN A 17 4.30 -7.66 7.79
C ASN A 17 5.38 -6.57 7.63
N SER A 18 5.71 -6.24 6.38
CA SER A 18 6.68 -5.22 6.03
C SER A 18 6.54 -4.86 4.55
N TYR A 19 7.20 -3.77 4.14
CA TYR A 19 7.35 -3.45 2.71
C TYR A 19 8.10 -4.54 1.94
N GLY A 20 9.04 -5.23 2.60
CA GLY A 20 9.73 -6.38 2.02
C GLY A 20 8.78 -7.54 1.74
N HIS A 21 7.91 -7.88 2.69
CA HIS A 21 6.88 -8.93 2.50
C HIS A 21 5.94 -8.58 1.35
N TYR A 22 5.55 -7.31 1.24
CA TYR A 22 4.74 -6.81 0.13
C TYR A 22 5.44 -6.96 -1.23
N ASN A 23 6.70 -6.55 -1.33
CA ASN A 23 7.47 -6.68 -2.58
C ASN A 23 7.73 -8.14 -2.95
N GLU A 24 7.98 -9.00 -1.97
CA GLU A 24 8.14 -10.43 -2.20
C GLU A 24 6.84 -11.04 -2.73
N TRP A 25 5.70 -10.66 -2.17
CA TRP A 25 4.40 -11.08 -2.70
C TRP A 25 4.16 -10.55 -4.12
N LEU A 26 4.46 -9.28 -4.40
CA LEU A 26 4.39 -8.71 -5.75
C LEU A 26 5.28 -9.43 -6.76
N SER A 27 6.43 -9.95 -6.31
CA SER A 27 7.38 -10.67 -7.16
C SER A 27 6.89 -12.07 -7.56
N LYS A 28 5.93 -12.63 -6.81
CA LYS A 28 5.30 -13.92 -7.11
C LYS A 28 4.20 -13.81 -8.18
N LEU A 29 3.77 -12.59 -8.51
CA LEU A 29 2.76 -12.34 -9.52
C LEU A 29 3.37 -12.16 -10.92
N PRO A 30 2.64 -12.52 -12.00
CA PRO A 30 2.98 -12.12 -13.35
C PRO A 30 3.19 -10.61 -13.46
N LYS A 31 4.07 -10.16 -14.37
CA LYS A 31 4.47 -8.76 -14.48
C LYS A 31 3.31 -7.77 -14.60
N GLU A 32 2.25 -8.12 -15.34
CA GLU A 32 1.07 -7.27 -15.48
C GLU A 32 0.22 -7.22 -14.21
N GLU A 33 0.02 -8.36 -13.55
CA GLU A 33 -0.72 -8.45 -12.30
C GLU A 33 0.02 -7.73 -11.18
N SER A 34 1.34 -7.92 -11.09
CA SER A 34 2.21 -7.20 -10.15
C SER A 34 2.05 -5.68 -10.29
N LYS A 35 2.01 -5.16 -11.52
CA LYS A 35 1.77 -3.73 -11.77
C LYS A 35 0.38 -3.28 -11.33
N LYS A 36 -0.67 -4.01 -11.70
CA LYS A 36 -2.06 -3.68 -11.35
C LYS A 36 -2.26 -3.70 -9.84
N THR A 37 -1.74 -4.72 -9.18
CA THR A 37 -1.76 -4.88 -7.73
C THR A 37 -0.98 -3.77 -7.03
N ASN A 38 0.19 -3.41 -7.55
CA ASN A 38 0.97 -2.30 -7.01
C ASN A 38 0.23 -0.97 -7.11
N LEU A 39 -0.41 -0.72 -8.27
CA LEU A 39 -1.25 0.46 -8.48
C LEU A 39 -2.45 0.48 -7.52
N TYR A 40 -3.17 -0.64 -7.41
CA TYR A 40 -4.33 -0.77 -6.53
C TYR A 40 -4.02 -0.39 -5.08
N HIS A 41 -2.94 -0.94 -4.50
CA HIS A 41 -2.58 -0.62 -3.12
C HIS A 41 -2.14 0.83 -2.96
N HIS A 42 -1.47 1.41 -3.95
CA HIS A 42 -1.11 2.83 -3.92
C HIS A 42 -2.33 3.74 -4.00
N GLU A 43 -3.29 3.45 -4.88
CA GLU A 43 -4.54 4.21 -5.00
C GLU A 43 -5.38 4.09 -3.72
N LYS A 44 -5.51 2.88 -3.16
CA LYS A 44 -6.19 2.65 -1.87
C LYS A 44 -5.54 3.44 -0.73
N TYR A 45 -4.22 3.52 -0.73
CA TYR A 45 -3.50 4.35 0.23
C TYR A 45 -3.73 5.85 0.01
N GLN A 46 -3.75 6.35 -1.23
CA GLN A 46 -4.08 7.75 -1.50
C GLN A 46 -5.51 8.08 -1.04
N TYR A 47 -6.46 7.19 -1.30
CA TYR A 47 -7.83 7.34 -0.80
C TYR A 47 -7.85 7.38 0.74
N PHE A 48 -7.13 6.49 1.41
CA PHE A 48 -7.00 6.51 2.86
C PHE A 48 -6.46 7.85 3.39
N LEU A 49 -5.40 8.39 2.78
CA LEU A 49 -4.86 9.70 3.15
C LEU A 49 -5.89 10.82 3.00
N ASN A 50 -6.61 10.84 1.88
CA ASN A 50 -7.60 11.88 1.61
C ASN A 50 -8.75 11.84 2.63
N ASN A 51 -9.25 10.65 2.98
CA ASN A 51 -10.35 10.53 3.95
C ASN A 51 -9.90 10.75 5.40
N LEU A 52 -8.68 10.34 5.77
CA LEU A 52 -8.11 10.68 7.08
C LEU A 52 -8.00 12.19 7.25
N GLN A 53 -7.69 12.91 6.19
CA GLN A 53 -7.63 14.36 6.24
C GLN A 53 -9.02 14.99 6.38
N THR A 54 -10.08 14.31 5.94
CA THR A 54 -11.47 14.78 6.05
C THR A 54 -12.11 14.51 7.42
N GLU A 55 -11.61 13.56 8.22
CA GLU A 55 -12.12 13.29 9.59
C GLU A 55 -11.50 14.21 10.66
N TRP A 56 -10.45 14.96 10.32
CA TRP A 56 -9.76 15.89 11.23
C TRP A 56 -9.99 17.36 10.88
N ASP A 57 -10.84 17.66 9.89
CA ASP A 57 -11.32 19.01 9.53
C ASP A 57 -12.70 19.29 10.14
#